data_AF-A0A2U8W1R1-F1
#
_entry.id   AF-A0A2U8W1R1-F1
#
_cell.length_a   1.000
_cell.length_b   1.000
_cell.length_c   1.000
_cell.angle_alpha   90.00
_cell.angle_beta   90.00
_cell.angle_gamma   90.00
#
_symmetry.space_group_name_H-M   'P 1'
#
loop_
_entity.id
_entity.type
_entity.pdbx_description
1 polymer ?
#
loop_
_entity_poly.entity_id
_entity_poly.type
_entity_poly.pdbx_seq_one_letter_code
_entity_poly.pdbx_strand_id
1 'polypeptide(L)'
;MLGTALLLQQNPARALEPHAQRGAAFVQSNCARCHAVGRVGSSPLAEAPPFRTLHERYPVENLAEALAEGITTGHPSMPEFSLDPGQVDDVIAYLKTLEK
;
A
#
# COMPACT_ATOMS: atom_id res chain seq x y z
N MET A 1 -41.70 32.85 2.66
CA MET A 1 -40.50 32.23 3.26
C MET A 1 -40.12 31.04 2.37
N LEU A 2 -39.17 31.25 1.45
CA LEU A 2 -38.71 30.20 0.53
C LEU A 2 -37.50 29.53 1.19
N GLY A 3 -37.71 28.36 1.77
CA GLY A 3 -36.65 27.56 2.38
C GLY A 3 -35.84 26.83 1.31
N THR A 4 -34.60 27.26 1.09
CA THR A 4 -33.61 26.54 0.30
C THR A 4 -33.21 25.27 1.04
N ALA A 5 -33.66 24.11 0.53
CA ALA A 5 -33.19 22.81 0.99
C ALA A 5 -31.76 22.58 0.49
N LEU A 6 -30.78 22.65 1.39
CA LEU A 6 -29.39 22.31 1.12
C LEU A 6 -29.26 20.78 1.05
N LEU A 7 -29.23 20.23 -0.16
CA LEU A 7 -28.93 18.82 -0.41
C LEU A 7 -27.44 18.58 -0.12
N LEU A 8 -27.13 17.94 1.00
CA LEU A 8 -25.80 17.41 1.30
C LEU A 8 -25.51 16.24 0.35
N GLN A 9 -24.78 16.51 -0.75
CA GLN A 9 -24.20 15.47 -1.60
C GLN A 9 -23.14 14.70 -0.82
N GLN A 10 -23.51 13.51 -0.37
CA GLN A 10 -22.60 12.56 0.23
C GLN A 10 -21.70 12.03 -0.89
N ASN A 11 -20.47 12.52 -0.97
CA ASN A 11 -19.49 11.93 -1.87
C ASN A 11 -19.04 10.61 -1.23
N PRO A 12 -19.39 9.43 -1.80
CA PRO A 12 -18.97 8.18 -1.19
C PRO A 12 -17.44 8.17 -1.22
N ALA A 13 -16.82 8.06 -0.04
CA ALA A 13 -15.41 7.70 0.02
C ALA A 13 -15.28 6.39 -0.76
N ARG A 14 -14.54 6.41 -1.88
CA ARG A 14 -14.40 5.24 -2.73
C ARG A 14 -13.72 4.16 -1.90
N ALA A 15 -14.47 3.12 -1.55
CA ALA A 15 -13.89 1.95 -0.92
C ALA A 15 -12.82 1.37 -1.85
N LEU A 16 -11.74 0.86 -1.27
CA LEU A 16 -10.74 0.14 -2.05
C LEU A 16 -11.40 -1.06 -2.73
N GLU A 17 -10.92 -1.44 -3.91
CA GLU A 17 -11.31 -2.70 -4.53
C GLU A 17 -10.90 -3.89 -3.62
N PRO A 18 -11.60 -5.04 -3.65
CA PRO A 18 -11.36 -6.15 -2.73
C PRO A 18 -9.90 -6.62 -2.65
N HIS A 19 -9.19 -6.64 -3.78
CA HIS A 19 -7.75 -6.96 -3.84
C HIS A 19 -6.91 -5.96 -3.05
N ALA A 20 -7.12 -4.66 -3.29
CA ALA A 20 -6.41 -3.61 -2.57
C ALA A 20 -6.75 -3.58 -1.06
N GLN A 21 -7.98 -3.99 -0.67
CA GLN A 21 -8.32 -4.15 0.75
C GLN A 21 -7.50 -5.27 1.41
N ARG A 22 -7.41 -6.45 0.76
CA ARG A 22 -6.60 -7.57 1.27
C ARG A 22 -5.12 -7.22 1.30
N GLY A 23 -4.61 -6.55 0.27
CA GLY A 23 -3.24 -6.05 0.23
C GLY A 23 -2.95 -5.06 1.36
N ALA A 24 -3.87 -4.12 1.62
CA ALA A 24 -3.75 -3.19 2.74
C ALA A 24 -3.64 -3.91 4.08
N ALA A 25 -4.51 -4.90 4.32
CA ALA A 25 -4.49 -5.70 5.55
C ALA A 25 -3.19 -6.51 5.68
N PHE A 26 -2.69 -7.06 4.58
CA PHE A 26 -1.44 -7.81 4.54
C PHE A 26 -0.25 -6.92 4.91
N VAL A 27 -0.06 -5.77 4.24
CA VAL A 27 1.09 -4.91 4.50
C VAL A 27 1.01 -4.27 5.88
N GLN A 28 -0.19 -3.99 6.38
CA GLN A 28 -0.38 -3.50 7.74
C GLN A 28 0.09 -4.52 8.79
N SER A 29 -0.19 -5.81 8.56
CA SER A 29 0.17 -6.87 9.51
C SER A 29 1.65 -7.25 9.43
N ASN A 30 2.22 -7.23 8.22
CA ASN A 30 3.55 -7.83 7.97
C ASN A 30 4.66 -6.81 7.73
N CYS A 31 4.35 -5.59 7.27
CA CYS A 31 5.34 -4.62 6.82
C CYS A 31 5.37 -3.36 7.70
N ALA A 32 4.26 -3.02 8.38
CA ALA A 32 4.10 -1.77 9.10
C ALA A 32 5.00 -1.61 10.33
N ARG A 33 5.66 -2.68 10.81
CA ARG A 33 6.67 -2.57 11.88
C ARG A 33 7.90 -1.77 11.45
N CYS A 34 8.19 -1.73 10.15
CA CYS A 34 9.34 -1.02 9.60
C CYS A 34 8.91 0.13 8.69
N HIS A 35 7.88 -0.08 7.85
CA HIS A 35 7.48 0.88 6.82
C HIS A 35 6.23 1.67 7.20
N ALA A 36 6.17 2.93 6.77
CA ALA A 36 4.89 3.63 6.65
C ALA A 36 4.14 3.09 5.43
N VAL A 37 3.18 2.21 5.67
CA VAL A 37 2.43 1.52 4.61
C VAL A 37 1.25 2.32 4.08
N GLY A 38 0.82 3.37 4.79
CA GLY A 38 -0.34 4.19 4.43
C GLY A 38 -0.02 5.45 3.62
N ARG A 39 -1.06 6.23 3.34
CA ARG A 39 -0.98 7.49 2.57
C ARG A 39 -0.24 8.62 3.29
N VAL A 40 -0.04 8.50 4.60
CA VAL A 40 0.55 9.53 5.47
C VAL A 40 1.47 8.90 6.51
N GLY A 41 2.21 9.76 7.23
CA GLY A 41 3.07 9.34 8.34
C GLY A 41 4.46 8.89 7.91
N SER A 42 5.39 8.91 8.86
CA SER A 42 6.78 8.49 8.66
C SER A 42 6.95 7.01 8.98
N SER A 43 7.88 6.34 8.31
CA SER A 43 8.23 4.96 8.62
C SER A 43 8.76 4.85 10.05
N PRO A 44 8.36 3.83 10.83
CA PRO A 44 8.94 3.58 12.15
C PRO A 44 10.46 3.41 12.12
N LEU A 45 10.97 2.78 11.06
CA LEU A 45 12.40 2.68 10.80
C LEU A 45 12.80 3.73 9.75
N ALA A 46 13.75 4.59 10.09
CA ALA A 46 14.11 5.74 9.25
C ALA A 46 14.67 5.35 7.88
N GLU A 47 15.37 4.21 7.78
CA GLU A 47 15.92 3.70 6.51
C GLU A 47 14.85 3.07 5.60
N ALA A 48 13.71 2.68 6.17
CA ALA A 48 12.64 2.02 5.45
C ALA A 48 11.80 3.07 4.70
N PRO A 49 11.75 3.06 3.36
CA PRO A 49 10.96 4.03 2.62
C PRO A 49 9.46 3.86 2.90
N PRO A 50 8.69 4.96 3.00
CA PRO A 50 7.22 4.89 2.97
C PRO A 50 6.74 4.25 1.67
N PHE A 51 5.75 3.37 1.73
CA PHE A 51 5.27 2.66 0.53
C PHE A 51 4.73 3.59 -0.56
N ARG A 52 4.15 4.72 -0.14
CA ARG A 52 3.65 5.77 -1.03
C ARG A 52 4.72 6.51 -1.85
N THR A 53 6.01 6.23 -1.64
CA THR A 53 7.11 6.83 -2.41
C THR A 53 7.83 5.80 -3.27
N LEU A 54 7.38 4.53 -3.29
CA LEU A 54 8.04 3.49 -4.07
C LEU A 54 7.91 3.75 -5.57
N HIS A 55 6.75 4.24 -6.01
CA HIS A 55 6.46 4.56 -7.41
C HIS A 55 7.34 5.67 -7.98
N GLU A 56 7.90 6.52 -7.12
CA GLU A 56 8.84 7.57 -7.52
C GLU A 56 10.18 6.98 -8.02
N ARG A 57 10.49 5.73 -7.65
CA ARG A 57 11.75 5.06 -8.02
C ARG A 57 11.59 4.07 -9.16
N TYR A 58 10.44 3.41 -9.25
CA TYR A 58 10.14 2.41 -10.30
C TYR A 58 8.63 2.16 -10.39
N PRO A 59 8.12 1.66 -11.54
CA PRO A 59 6.77 1.14 -11.63
C PRO A 59 6.51 0.11 -10.54
N VAL A 60 5.37 0.22 -9.84
CA VAL A 60 5.05 -0.65 -8.70
C VAL A 60 4.93 -2.11 -9.14
N GLU A 61 4.50 -2.36 -10.38
CA GLU A 61 4.41 -3.70 -10.96
C GLU A 61 5.75 -4.44 -10.96
N ASN A 62 6.86 -3.71 -11.09
CA ASN A 62 8.20 -4.30 -11.09
C ASN A 62 8.58 -4.88 -9.72
N LEU A 63 7.81 -4.58 -8.66
CA LEU A 63 7.99 -5.20 -7.35
C LEU A 63 7.42 -6.62 -7.27
N ALA A 64 6.59 -7.05 -8.23
CA ALA A 64 5.89 -8.33 -8.15
C ALA A 64 6.84 -9.53 -8.09
N GLU A 65 7.89 -9.53 -8.91
CA GLU A 65 8.92 -10.58 -8.93
C GLU A 65 9.67 -10.63 -7.59
N ALA A 66 10.12 -9.47 -7.09
CA ALA A 66 10.78 -9.39 -5.79
C ALA A 66 9.86 -9.82 -4.63
N LEU A 67 8.56 -9.54 -4.69
CA LEU A 67 7.60 -10.00 -3.69
C LEU A 67 7.36 -11.51 -3.77
N ALA A 68 7.36 -12.09 -4.97
CA ALA A 68 7.16 -13.51 -5.20
C ALA A 68 8.38 -14.35 -4.79
N GLU A 69 9.57 -13.92 -5.19
CA GLU A 69 10.81 -14.68 -4.98
C GLU A 69 11.45 -14.40 -3.62
N GLY A 70 11.06 -13.30 -2.97
CA GLY A 70 11.60 -12.84 -1.70
C GLY A 70 12.30 -11.49 -1.87
N ILE A 71 11.86 -10.49 -1.08
CA ILE A 71 12.44 -9.14 -1.16
C ILE A 71 13.85 -9.18 -0.57
N THR A 72 14.84 -9.42 -1.43
CA THR A 72 16.26 -9.26 -1.11
C THR A 72 16.67 -7.80 -1.32
N THR A 73 15.92 -6.83 -0.80
CA THR A 73 16.37 -5.43 -0.86
C THR A 73 17.44 -5.20 0.21
N GLY A 74 18.69 -5.53 -0.14
CA GLY A 74 19.94 -4.87 0.25
C GLY A 74 20.30 -4.63 1.73
N HIS A 75 19.41 -4.89 2.71
CA HIS A 75 19.68 -4.60 4.11
C HIS A 75 19.30 -5.78 5.03
N PRO A 76 20.19 -6.20 5.94
CA PRO A 76 19.97 -7.38 6.80
C PRO A 76 18.73 -7.31 7.72
N SER A 77 18.14 -6.13 7.91
CA SER A 77 16.98 -5.91 8.79
C SER A 77 15.63 -6.24 8.13
N MET A 78 15.56 -6.33 6.80
CA MET A 78 14.36 -6.74 6.10
C MET A 78 14.34 -8.28 6.03
N PRO A 79 13.35 -8.96 6.64
CA PRO A 79 13.29 -10.40 6.59
C PRO A 79 13.03 -10.84 5.16
N GLU A 80 13.55 -12.01 4.82
CA GLU A 80 13.10 -12.74 3.65
C GLU A 80 11.66 -13.22 3.89
N PHE A 81 10.75 -12.83 3.02
CA PHE A 81 9.42 -13.41 2.95
C PHE A 81 8.99 -13.44 1.49
N SER A 82 8.55 -14.62 1.06
CA SER A 82 7.98 -14.87 -0.26
C SER A 82 6.47 -14.89 -0.11
N LEU A 83 5.79 -14.12 -0.97
CA LEU A 83 4.34 -14.10 -1.05
C LEU A 83 3.87 -15.17 -2.02
N ASP A 84 2.73 -15.80 -1.73
CA ASP A 84 2.05 -16.58 -2.76
C ASP A 84 1.52 -15.66 -3.89
N PRO A 85 1.26 -16.18 -5.10
CA PRO A 85 0.85 -15.35 -6.23
C PRO A 85 -0.37 -14.46 -5.96
N GLY A 86 -1.36 -14.95 -5.21
CA GLY A 86 -2.55 -14.17 -4.88
C GLY A 86 -2.25 -13.02 -3.91
N GLN A 87 -1.34 -13.25 -2.95
CA GLN A 87 -0.85 -12.20 -2.07
C GLN A 87 -0.04 -11.14 -2.82
N VAL A 88 0.79 -11.54 -3.79
CA VAL A 88 1.52 -10.60 -4.65
C VAL A 88 0.54 -9.67 -5.35
N ASP A 89 -0.47 -10.24 -6.02
CA ASP A 89 -1.50 -9.46 -6.73
C ASP A 89 -2.23 -8.48 -5.80
N ASP A 90 -2.61 -8.94 -4.60
CA ASP A 90 -3.30 -8.11 -3.60
C ASP A 90 -2.41 -6.95 -3.12
N VAL A 91 -1.13 -7.22 -2.82
CA VAL A 91 -0.17 -6.20 -2.37
C VAL A 91 0.11 -5.19 -3.47
N ILE A 92 0.36 -5.65 -4.70
CA ILE A 92 0.56 -4.77 -5.87
C ILE A 92 -0.69 -3.90 -6.09
N ALA A 93 -1.89 -4.48 -6.03
CA ALA A 93 -3.13 -3.74 -6.14
C ALA A 93 -3.26 -2.64 -5.07
N TYR A 94 -2.82 -2.91 -3.84
CA TYR A 94 -2.80 -1.90 -2.79
C TYR A 94 -1.77 -0.79 -3.05
N LEU A 95 -0.53 -1.16 -3.38
CA LEU A 95 0.55 -0.20 -3.65
C LEU A 95 0.19 0.75 -4.79
N LYS A 96 -0.47 0.26 -5.85
CA LYS A 96 -1.02 1.09 -6.93
C LYS A 96 -1.98 2.17 -6.45
N THR A 97 -2.71 1.92 -5.35
CA THR A 97 -3.62 2.95 -4.81
C THR A 97 -2.87 4.10 -4.15
N LEU A 98 -1.58 3.93 -3.84
CA LEU A 98 -0.73 4.94 -3.23
C LEU A 98 -0.01 5.81 -4.26
N GLU A 99 0.05 5.37 -5.52
CA GLU A 99 0.58 6.15 -6.63
C GLU A 99 -0.21 7.46 -6.79
N LYS A 100 0.50 8.58 -6.68
CA LYS A 100 -0.03 9.93 -6.88
C LYS A 100 1.03 10.82 -7.50
#